data_AF-A0AAV1AT16-F1
#
_entry.id   AF-A0AAV1AT16-F1
#
_cell.length_a   1.000
_cell.length_b   1.000
_cell.length_c   1.000
_cell.angle_alpha   90.00
_cell.angle_beta   90.00
_cell.angle_gamma   90.00
#
_symmetry.space_group_name_H-M   'P 1'
#
loop_
_entity.id
_entity.type
_entity.pdbx_description
1 polymer ?
#
loop_
_entity_poly.entity_id
_entity_poly.type
_entity_poly.pdbx_seq_one_letter_code
_entity_poly.pdbx_strand_id
1 'polypeptide(L)'
;METNLSCSTEGNNMAARGALVILEGLDRSGKSSQCRRLVSYLEGQGLSAELWRFPDRTTDVGQMISAYLTNASQLDDHTIHLPFSANHIEWCKAPEIGLLAPDLVAYLDISPDKAAERGGYGDERYEKLEFQKKVAEHYKVLHDASWKGKSLSSLWLT
;
A
#
# COMPACT_ATOMS: atom_id res chain seq x y z
N MET A 1 59.92 20.43 -19.32
CA MET A 1 58.82 19.88 -20.14
C MET A 1 57.81 19.32 -19.17
N GLU A 2 56.79 20.11 -18.90
CA GLU A 2 55.65 19.75 -18.08
C GLU A 2 54.82 18.72 -18.84
N THR A 3 54.51 17.59 -18.22
CA THR A 3 53.41 16.72 -18.66
C THR A 3 52.40 16.66 -17.53
N ASN A 4 51.43 17.57 -17.64
CA ASN A 4 50.19 17.58 -16.88
C ASN A 4 49.45 16.27 -17.13
N LEU A 5 49.45 15.37 -16.15
CA LEU A 5 48.51 14.26 -16.08
C LEU A 5 47.35 14.70 -15.18
N SER A 6 46.48 15.57 -15.69
CA SER A 6 45.17 15.80 -15.08
C SER A 6 44.31 14.58 -15.38
N CYS A 7 44.39 13.56 -14.52
CA CYS A 7 43.39 12.52 -14.47
C CYS A 7 42.12 13.16 -13.90
N SER A 8 41.21 13.52 -14.81
CA SER A 8 39.86 13.92 -14.49
C SER A 8 39.22 12.81 -13.66
N THR A 9 38.96 13.12 -12.39
CA THR A 9 38.01 12.37 -11.56
C THR A 9 36.63 12.56 -12.17
N GLU A 10 36.32 11.81 -13.23
CA GLU A 10 34.93 11.53 -13.58
C GLU A 10 34.39 10.64 -12.46
N GLY A 11 33.91 11.29 -11.40
CA GLY A 11 33.09 10.65 -10.40
C GLY A 11 31.92 10.03 -11.14
N ASN A 12 31.96 8.70 -11.26
CA ASN A 12 30.89 7.90 -11.80
C ASN A 12 29.67 8.15 -10.92
N ASN A 13 28.86 9.15 -11.27
CA ASN A 13 27.61 9.45 -10.63
C ASN A 13 26.63 8.37 -11.07
N MET A 14 26.82 7.16 -10.54
CA MET A 14 25.83 6.09 -10.59
C MET A 14 24.59 6.67 -9.93
N ALA A 15 23.69 7.21 -10.74
CA ALA A 15 22.44 7.77 -10.29
C ALA A 15 21.77 6.73 -9.39
N ALA A 16 21.66 7.06 -8.10
CA ALA A 16 21.06 6.15 -7.14
C ALA A 16 19.64 5.82 -7.60
N ARG A 17 19.26 4.54 -7.56
CA ARG A 17 17.91 4.11 -7.92
C ARG A 17 16.87 4.81 -7.03
N GLY A 18 15.66 4.98 -7.55
CA GLY A 18 14.51 5.40 -6.75
C GLY A 18 14.14 4.38 -5.66
N ALA A 19 13.24 4.78 -4.77
CA ALA A 19 12.70 3.94 -3.70
C ALA A 19 11.23 3.59 -3.94
N LEU A 20 10.86 2.32 -3.72
CA LEU A 20 9.48 1.86 -3.71
C LEU A 20 8.93 1.88 -2.29
N VAL A 21 8.00 2.79 -2.01
CA VAL A 21 7.36 2.93 -0.70
C VAL A 21 5.89 2.55 -0.80
N ILE A 22 5.44 1.61 0.03
CA ILE A 22 4.06 1.12 0.08
C ILE A 22 3.39 1.61 1.36
N LEU A 23 2.15 2.09 1.24
CA LEU A 23 1.30 2.45 2.40
C LEU A 23 0.13 1.47 2.47
N GLU A 24 0.16 0.61 3.49
CA GLU A 24 -0.88 -0.39 3.75
C GLU A 24 -1.77 -0.03 4.93
N GLY A 25 -2.91 -0.72 5.06
CA GLY A 25 -3.83 -0.54 6.18
C GLY A 25 -5.28 -0.86 5.85
N LEU A 26 -6.12 -0.88 6.88
CA LEU A 26 -7.55 -1.12 6.74
C LEU A 26 -8.25 -0.07 5.85
N ASP A 27 -9.48 -0.37 5.45
CA ASP A 27 -10.30 0.61 4.76
C ASP A 27 -10.46 1.87 5.60
N ARG A 28 -10.36 3.01 4.93
CA ARG A 28 -10.34 4.36 5.54
C ARG A 28 -9.23 4.62 6.55
N SER A 29 -8.16 3.82 6.62
CA SER A 29 -7.01 4.17 7.47
C SER A 29 -6.33 5.49 7.09
N GLY A 30 -6.52 5.94 5.85
CA GLY A 30 -6.03 7.23 5.35
C GLY A 30 -4.96 7.12 4.26
N LYS A 31 -4.72 5.91 3.74
CA LYS A 31 -3.70 5.60 2.71
C LYS A 31 -3.65 6.63 1.58
N SER A 32 -4.76 6.81 0.85
CA SER A 32 -4.85 7.73 -0.29
C SER A 32 -4.53 9.19 0.08
N SER A 33 -4.84 9.63 1.30
CA SER A 33 -4.52 10.98 1.77
C SER A 33 -3.04 11.11 2.12
N GLN A 34 -2.46 10.09 2.77
CA GLN A 34 -1.05 10.07 3.13
C GLN A 34 -0.14 9.94 1.90
N CYS A 35 -0.49 9.09 0.91
CA CYS A 35 0.29 8.97 -0.33
C CYS A 35 0.37 10.32 -1.06
N ARG A 36 -0.76 11.04 -1.19
CA ARG A 36 -0.79 12.35 -1.84
C ARG A 36 0.09 13.37 -1.11
N ARG A 37 -0.01 13.42 0.23
CA ARG A 37 0.82 14.32 1.06
C ARG A 37 2.31 14.01 0.93
N LEU A 38 2.67 12.71 0.93
CA LEU A 38 4.04 12.28 0.78
C LEU A 38 4.62 12.68 -0.58
N VAL A 39 3.88 12.45 -1.66
CA VAL A 39 4.32 12.84 -3.01
C VAL A 39 4.49 14.35 -3.11
N SER A 40 3.50 15.15 -2.68
CA SER A 40 3.62 16.61 -2.69
C SER A 40 4.77 17.12 -1.83
N TYR A 41 5.07 16.45 -0.70
CA TYR A 41 6.21 16.78 0.13
C TYR A 41 7.54 16.52 -0.60
N LEU A 42 7.69 15.34 -1.21
CA LEU A 42 8.91 14.97 -1.95
C LEU A 42 9.14 15.87 -3.17
N GLU A 43 8.09 16.14 -3.95
CA GLU A 43 8.13 17.09 -5.07
C GLU A 43 8.52 18.49 -4.59
N GLY A 44 7.98 18.93 -3.45
CA GLY A 44 8.35 20.19 -2.81
C GLY A 44 9.80 20.26 -2.33
N GLN A 45 10.48 19.12 -2.15
CA GLN A 45 11.92 19.04 -1.90
C GLN A 45 12.75 18.91 -3.20
N GLY A 46 12.11 18.98 -4.36
CA GLY A 46 12.77 18.79 -5.67
C GLY A 46 13.08 17.33 -6.01
N LEU A 47 12.48 16.37 -5.30
CA LEU A 47 12.62 14.95 -5.59
C LEU A 47 11.51 14.49 -6.54
N SER A 48 11.87 13.71 -7.57
CA SER A 48 10.88 13.06 -8.44
C SER A 48 10.14 11.97 -7.65
N ALA A 49 8.80 12.04 -7.61
CA ALA A 49 7.96 11.07 -6.93
C ALA A 49 6.70 10.79 -7.76
N GLU A 50 6.28 9.53 -7.81
CA GLU A 50 5.09 9.11 -8.54
C GLU A 50 4.11 8.41 -7.61
N LEU A 51 2.81 8.65 -7.81
CA LEU A 51 1.74 8.03 -7.03
C LEU A 51 1.09 6.90 -7.81
N TRP A 52 1.26 5.68 -7.30
CA TRP A 52 0.62 4.47 -7.83
C TRP A 52 -0.50 4.00 -6.89
N ARG A 53 -1.61 3.48 -7.44
CA ARG A 53 -2.73 2.92 -6.66
C ARG A 53 -3.20 1.61 -7.26
N PHE A 54 -3.34 0.60 -6.42
CA PHE A 54 -3.87 -0.70 -6.79
C PHE A 54 -5.16 -1.03 -5.99
N PRO A 55 -6.12 -1.75 -6.57
CA PRO A 55 -6.20 -2.11 -7.99
C PRO A 55 -6.43 -0.86 -8.87
N ASP A 56 -5.81 -0.82 -10.05
CA ASP A 56 -6.07 0.24 -11.03
C ASP A 56 -7.44 0.05 -11.67
N ARG A 57 -8.45 0.75 -11.11
CA ARG A 57 -9.85 0.70 -11.53
C ARG A 57 -10.12 1.25 -12.94
N THR A 58 -9.11 1.78 -13.63
CA THR A 58 -9.27 2.27 -15.01
C THR A 58 -9.15 1.17 -16.07
N THR A 59 -8.42 0.10 -15.76
CA THR A 59 -8.26 -1.09 -16.62
C THR A 59 -9.55 -1.91 -16.69
N ASP A 60 -9.76 -2.72 -17.74
CA ASP A 60 -10.95 -3.59 -17.84
C ASP A 60 -11.07 -4.55 -16.64
N VAL A 61 -9.94 -5.13 -16.20
CA VAL A 61 -9.87 -5.95 -14.98
C VAL A 61 -10.21 -5.12 -13.75
N GLY A 62 -9.70 -3.90 -13.66
CA GLY A 62 -9.99 -2.97 -12.58
C GLY A 62 -11.46 -2.55 -12.53
N GLN A 63 -12.11 -2.37 -13.67
CA GLN A 63 -13.55 -2.09 -13.77
C GLN A 63 -14.37 -3.29 -13.29
N MET A 64 -13.96 -4.52 -13.65
CA MET A 64 -14.58 -5.75 -13.11
C MET A 64 -14.44 -5.84 -11.58
N ILE A 65 -13.24 -5.57 -11.05
CA ILE A 65 -13.00 -5.52 -9.60
C ILE A 65 -13.86 -4.44 -8.96
N SER A 66 -13.94 -3.25 -9.56
CA SER A 66 -14.76 -2.16 -9.05
C SER A 66 -16.25 -2.55 -9.01
N ALA A 67 -16.77 -3.17 -10.07
CA ALA A 67 -18.16 -3.63 -10.12
C ALA A 67 -18.45 -4.69 -9.04
N TYR A 68 -17.48 -5.56 -8.76
CA TYR A 68 -17.60 -6.52 -7.66
C TYR A 68 -17.63 -5.82 -6.29
N LEU A 69 -16.69 -4.90 -6.05
CA LEU A 69 -16.57 -4.16 -4.80
C LEU A 69 -17.80 -3.26 -4.53
N THR A 70 -18.46 -2.72 -5.56
CA THR A 70 -19.68 -1.91 -5.43
C THR A 70 -20.97 -2.73 -5.41
N ASN A 71 -20.88 -4.07 -5.34
CA ASN A 71 -22.02 -4.99 -5.45
C ASN A 71 -22.83 -4.87 -6.77
N ALA A 72 -22.24 -4.30 -7.83
CA ALA A 72 -22.85 -4.20 -9.15
C ALA A 72 -22.77 -5.51 -9.96
N SER A 73 -21.97 -6.48 -9.52
CA SER A 73 -21.97 -7.86 -10.04
C SER A 73 -22.04 -8.88 -8.91
N GLN A 74 -22.88 -9.92 -9.10
CA GLN A 74 -22.84 -11.13 -8.28
C GLN A 74 -21.84 -12.08 -8.95
N LEU A 75 -20.54 -11.89 -8.68
CA LEU A 75 -19.60 -12.98 -8.86
C LEU A 75 -19.90 -14.00 -7.75
N ASP A 76 -19.96 -15.27 -8.11
CA ASP A 76 -20.29 -16.35 -7.18
C ASP A 76 -19.35 -16.28 -5.97
N ASP A 77 -19.91 -15.99 -4.79
CA ASP A 77 -19.17 -15.81 -3.54
C ASP A 77 -18.30 -17.04 -3.24
N HIS A 78 -18.64 -18.22 -3.76
CA HIS A 78 -17.81 -19.42 -3.62
C HIS A 78 -16.39 -19.29 -4.20
N THR A 79 -16.17 -18.50 -5.26
CA THR A 79 -14.84 -18.37 -5.87
C THR A 79 -13.90 -17.46 -5.07
N ILE A 80 -14.44 -16.48 -4.33
CA ILE A 80 -13.66 -15.47 -3.58
C ILE A 80 -13.69 -15.74 -2.07
N HIS A 81 -14.79 -16.30 -1.54
CA HIS A 81 -14.90 -16.62 -0.13
C HIS A 81 -14.01 -17.81 0.27
N LEU A 82 -13.74 -18.78 -0.64
CA LEU A 82 -12.86 -19.92 -0.35
C LEU A 82 -11.40 -19.50 -0.02
N PRO A 83 -10.73 -18.63 -0.81
CA PRO A 83 -9.41 -18.09 -0.46
C PRO A 83 -9.38 -17.25 0.82
N PHE A 84 -10.45 -16.51 1.13
CA PHE A 84 -10.51 -15.64 2.32
C PHE A 84 -11.04 -16.33 3.59
N SER A 85 -11.65 -17.53 3.48
CA SER A 85 -12.13 -18.31 4.64
C SER A 85 -11.22 -19.46 5.03
N ALA A 86 -10.49 -20.01 4.07
CA ALA A 86 -9.43 -20.94 4.36
C ALA A 86 -8.15 -20.11 4.59
N ASN A 87 -7.53 -20.23 5.76
CA ASN A 87 -6.25 -19.61 6.16
C ASN A 87 -5.05 -19.98 5.26
N HIS A 88 -5.19 -20.03 3.95
CA HIS A 88 -4.12 -20.33 3.00
C HIS A 88 -3.44 -19.04 2.55
N ILE A 89 -2.89 -18.31 3.52
CA ILE A 89 -2.10 -17.10 3.28
C ILE A 89 -0.98 -17.36 2.27
N GLU A 90 -0.43 -18.56 2.25
CA GLU A 90 0.57 -19.01 1.28
C GLU A 90 0.04 -19.09 -0.16
N TRP A 91 -1.23 -19.47 -0.34
CA TRP A 91 -1.87 -19.45 -1.66
C TRP A 91 -2.11 -18.00 -2.12
N CYS A 92 -2.48 -17.10 -1.22
CA CYS A 92 -2.62 -15.67 -1.51
C CYS A 92 -1.28 -14.98 -1.83
N LYS A 93 -0.16 -15.43 -1.23
CA LYS A 93 1.19 -14.92 -1.52
C LYS A 93 1.77 -15.41 -2.84
N ALA A 94 1.38 -16.60 -3.30
CA ALA A 94 1.92 -17.21 -4.51
C ALA A 94 1.96 -16.29 -5.75
N PRO A 95 0.89 -15.53 -6.09
CA PRO A 95 0.92 -14.59 -7.22
C PRO A 95 1.84 -13.37 -7.01
N GLU A 96 2.28 -13.08 -5.79
CA GLU A 96 3.16 -11.95 -5.46
C GLU A 96 4.66 -12.33 -5.54
N ILE A 97 4.98 -13.62 -5.61
CA ILE A 97 6.36 -14.10 -5.71
C ILE A 97 6.97 -13.64 -7.04
N GLY A 98 8.04 -12.84 -6.94
CA GLY A 98 8.74 -12.28 -8.10
C GLY A 98 8.43 -10.80 -8.38
N LEU A 99 7.50 -10.18 -7.65
CA LEU A 99 7.34 -8.73 -7.66
C LEU A 99 8.54 -8.04 -7.01
N LEU A 100 8.76 -6.78 -7.36
CA LEU A 100 9.77 -5.94 -6.72
C LEU A 100 9.44 -5.79 -5.23
N ALA A 101 10.38 -6.17 -4.37
CA ALA A 101 10.25 -5.94 -2.94
C ALA A 101 10.27 -4.42 -2.65
N PRO A 102 9.35 -3.90 -1.84
CA PRO A 102 9.37 -2.50 -1.44
C PRO A 102 10.59 -2.19 -0.56
N ASP A 103 11.12 -0.97 -0.68
CA ASP A 103 12.15 -0.45 0.20
C ASP A 103 11.60 -0.10 1.59
N LEU A 104 10.30 0.24 1.66
CA LEU A 104 9.58 0.51 2.91
C LEU A 104 8.10 0.16 2.75
N VAL A 105 7.55 -0.54 3.75
CA VAL A 105 6.10 -0.69 3.94
C VAL A 105 5.69 0.04 5.21
N ALA A 106 4.82 1.04 5.08
CA ALA A 106 4.25 1.77 6.20
C ALA A 106 2.80 1.31 6.43
N TYR A 107 2.56 0.66 7.56
CA TYR A 107 1.22 0.25 7.96
C TYR A 107 0.51 1.35 8.74
N LEU A 108 -0.60 1.85 8.22
CA LEU A 108 -1.43 2.87 8.87
C LEU A 108 -2.39 2.18 9.83
N ASP A 109 -1.91 1.97 11.05
CA ASP A 109 -2.64 1.28 12.11
C ASP A 109 -3.85 2.11 12.61
N ILE A 110 -5.02 1.52 12.52
CA ILE A 110 -6.28 2.04 13.05
C ILE A 110 -7.15 0.86 13.46
N SER A 111 -7.83 0.97 14.61
CA SER A 111 -8.83 -0.03 15.00
C SER A 111 -9.99 -0.04 14.00
N PRO A 112 -10.56 -1.21 13.66
CA PRO A 112 -11.74 -1.32 12.79
C PRO A 112 -12.89 -0.41 13.19
N ASP A 113 -13.17 -0.26 14.50
CA ASP A 113 -14.26 0.58 15.01
C ASP A 113 -14.05 2.06 14.64
N LYS A 114 -12.86 2.62 14.93
CA LYS A 114 -12.50 3.99 14.54
C LYS A 114 -12.44 4.21 13.03
N ALA A 115 -12.10 3.20 12.25
CA ALA A 115 -12.13 3.29 10.80
C ALA A 115 -13.57 3.37 10.28
N ALA A 116 -14.49 2.62 10.90
CA ALA A 116 -15.91 2.61 10.56
C ALA A 116 -16.63 3.93 10.90
N GLU A 117 -16.16 4.67 11.91
CA GLU A 117 -16.67 5.99 12.26
C GLU A 117 -16.35 7.08 11.21
N ARG A 118 -15.42 6.82 10.28
CA ARG A 118 -15.08 7.79 9.22
C ARG A 118 -16.19 7.79 8.16
N GLY A 119 -16.57 8.98 7.68
CA GLY A 119 -17.75 9.19 6.82
C GLY A 119 -17.76 8.36 5.52
N GLY A 120 -18.95 7.87 5.14
CA GLY A 120 -19.21 7.07 3.94
C GLY A 120 -19.11 5.54 4.12
N TYR A 121 -19.00 5.02 5.36
CA TYR A 121 -18.68 3.60 5.62
C TYR A 121 -19.88 2.70 5.34
N GLY A 122 -19.64 1.66 4.55
CA GLY A 122 -20.64 0.66 4.17
C GLY A 122 -21.05 0.70 2.70
N ASP A 123 -20.46 1.58 1.90
CA ASP A 123 -20.79 1.73 0.47
C ASP A 123 -20.14 0.62 -0.39
N GLU A 124 -19.02 0.05 0.06
CA GLU A 124 -18.34 -1.05 -0.62
C GLU A 124 -18.53 -2.40 0.11
N ARG A 125 -18.49 -3.51 -0.66
CA ARG A 125 -18.78 -4.90 -0.23
C ARG A 125 -18.08 -5.33 1.06
N TYR A 126 -16.85 -4.86 1.26
CA TYR A 126 -15.98 -5.23 2.38
C TYR A 126 -15.97 -4.22 3.54
N GLU A 127 -16.69 -3.11 3.44
CA GLU A 127 -16.85 -2.13 4.52
C GLU A 127 -17.88 -2.64 5.55
N LYS A 128 -17.61 -3.82 6.10
CA LYS A 128 -18.38 -4.46 7.16
C LYS A 128 -17.46 -4.62 8.37
N LEU A 129 -17.87 -4.11 9.53
CA LEU A 129 -17.03 -4.07 10.74
C LEU A 129 -16.45 -5.44 11.08
N GLU A 130 -17.29 -6.49 11.07
CA GLU A 130 -16.85 -7.85 11.37
C GLU A 130 -15.86 -8.42 10.34
N PHE A 131 -15.95 -7.99 9.08
CA PHE A 131 -14.98 -8.34 8.05
C PHE A 131 -13.65 -7.61 8.29
N GLN A 132 -13.69 -6.30 8.53
CA GLN A 132 -12.50 -5.49 8.79
C GLN A 132 -11.76 -5.92 10.07
N LYS A 133 -12.48 -6.40 11.10
CA LYS A 133 -11.87 -7.05 12.27
C LYS A 133 -11.04 -8.27 11.89
N LYS A 134 -11.55 -9.14 11.02
CA LYS A 134 -10.79 -10.29 10.51
C LYS A 134 -9.57 -9.83 9.70
N VAL A 135 -9.72 -8.84 8.83
CA VAL A 135 -8.60 -8.29 8.04
C VAL A 135 -7.51 -7.72 8.96
N ALA A 136 -7.89 -7.03 10.04
CA ALA A 136 -6.94 -6.50 11.02
C ALA A 136 -6.12 -7.62 11.69
N GLU A 137 -6.74 -8.74 12.05
CA GLU A 137 -6.00 -9.90 12.58
C GLU A 137 -5.04 -10.51 11.56
N HIS A 138 -5.42 -10.58 10.27
CA HIS A 138 -4.50 -11.07 9.23
C HIS A 138 -3.29 -10.15 9.04
N TYR A 139 -3.46 -8.83 9.12
CA TYR A 139 -2.33 -7.89 9.10
C TYR A 139 -1.36 -8.12 10.25
N LYS A 140 -1.83 -8.50 11.45
CA LYS A 140 -0.95 -8.85 12.57
C LYS A 140 -0.16 -10.14 12.31
N VAL A 141 -0.75 -11.10 11.60
CA VAL A 141 -0.07 -12.36 11.22
C VAL A 141 0.96 -12.12 10.12
N LEU A 142 0.69 -11.20 9.20
CA LEU A 142 1.63 -10.78 8.15
C LEU A 142 2.77 -9.89 8.67
N HIS A 143 2.60 -9.30 9.84
CA HIS A 143 3.62 -8.49 10.49
C HIS A 143 4.78 -9.38 10.97
N ASP A 144 5.83 -9.48 10.17
CA ASP A 144 7.08 -10.11 10.56
C ASP A 144 8.10 -9.08 11.11
N ALA A 145 9.31 -9.54 11.43
CA ALA A 145 10.36 -8.71 12.02
C ALA A 145 10.87 -7.59 11.09
N SER A 146 10.50 -7.57 9.81
CA SER A 146 10.90 -6.52 8.85
C SER A 146 10.03 -5.26 8.92
N TRP A 147 8.87 -5.33 9.58
CA TRP A 147 7.92 -4.23 9.67
C TRP A 147 8.38 -3.20 10.72
N LYS A 148 8.65 -1.96 10.30
CA LYS A 148 8.96 -0.86 11.21
C LYS A 148 7.68 -0.12 11.61
N GLY A 149 6.96 -0.66 12.60
CA GLY A 149 5.80 0.00 13.17
C GLY A 149 6.18 1.30 13.89
N LYS A 150 5.55 2.42 13.50
CA LYS A 150 5.46 3.63 14.33
C LYS A 150 3.99 3.87 14.63
N SER A 151 3.59 3.78 15.90
CA SER A 151 2.25 4.20 16.32
C SER A 151 2.09 5.68 16.01
N LEU A 152 1.10 6.02 15.18
CA LEU A 152 0.81 7.40 14.76
C LEU A 152 0.04 8.20 15.84
N SER A 153 0.06 7.78 17.11
CA SER A 153 -0.55 8.54 18.21
C SER A 153 0.15 9.87 18.51
N SER A 154 1.26 10.20 17.84
CA SER A 154 2.04 11.42 18.10
C SER A 154 2.22 12.37 16.91
N LEU A 155 1.51 12.19 15.78
CA LEU A 155 1.74 12.98 14.56
C LEU A 155 0.58 13.89 14.11
N TRP A 156 -0.39 14.15 14.97
CA TRP A 156 -1.49 15.08 14.68
C TRP A 156 -1.70 16.06 15.83
N LEU A 157 -0.77 17.01 15.98
CA LEU A 157 -0.95 18.26 16.71
C LEU A 157 0.08 19.29 16.20
N THR A 158 -0.01 19.64 14.92
CA THR A 158 0.38 20.94 14.32
C THR A 158 -0.10 20.97 12.88
#